data_AF-A0A838R0H6-F1
#
_entry.id   AF-A0A838R0H6-F1
#
_cell.length_a   1.000
_cell.length_b   1.000
_cell.length_c   1.000
_cell.angle_alpha   90.00
_cell.angle_beta   90.00
_cell.angle_gamma   90.00
#
_symmetry.space_group_name_H-M   'P 1'
#
loop_
_entity.id
_entity.type
_entity.pdbx_description
1 polymer ?
#
loop_
_entity_poly.entity_id
_entity_poly.type
_entity_poly.pdbx_seq_one_letter_code
_entity_poly.pdbx_strand_id
1 'polypeptide(L)'
;MPDSSPKLTPDVFSVSRRFDMATILVAMLGYAILFGLLRQIPNIWPSVIATLGAFFAVVAIGQAVAIRWNNPRAASVIAGTLYWLALCIIAFAVNEFGYSIRFDVMMLLCSLTLFGPISGYLAGTLVGGVFLISHYLRESNGLRRRAPDKDEDADSPLGHHPKFHAPADDYEWPHMIEVPPLDKS
;
A
#
# COMPACT_ATOMS: atom_id res chain seq x y z
N MET A 1 39.74 38.67 -4.72
CA MET A 1 39.64 37.20 -4.52
C MET A 1 38.20 36.89 -4.16
N PRO A 2 37.40 36.31 -5.07
CA PRO A 2 36.02 35.93 -4.78
C PRO A 2 36.01 34.67 -3.92
N ASP A 3 35.35 34.76 -2.77
CA ASP A 3 35.15 33.67 -1.81
C ASP A 3 34.13 32.67 -2.39
N SER A 4 34.62 31.53 -2.86
CA SER A 4 33.83 30.46 -3.49
C SER A 4 33.35 29.42 -2.49
N SER A 5 33.03 29.84 -1.26
CA SER A 5 32.51 28.95 -0.24
C SER A 5 31.14 28.37 -0.66
N PRO A 6 31.02 27.06 -0.94
CA PRO A 6 29.76 26.44 -1.33
C PRO A 6 28.81 26.51 -0.13
N LYS A 7 27.74 27.32 -0.26
CA LYS A 7 26.65 27.35 0.71
C LYS A 7 25.93 26.01 0.67
N LEU A 8 26.31 25.11 1.57
CA LEU A 8 25.52 23.95 1.95
C LEU A 8 24.23 24.49 2.56
N THR A 9 23.20 24.68 1.74
CA THR A 9 21.84 24.84 2.24
C THR A 9 21.51 23.54 2.97
N PRO A 10 21.26 23.57 4.29
CA PRO A 10 20.75 22.41 4.98
C PRO A 10 19.37 22.15 4.39
N ASP A 11 19.30 21.18 3.48
CA ASP A 11 18.05 20.61 3.04
C ASP A 11 17.46 19.89 4.26
N VAL A 12 16.73 20.67 5.05
CA VAL A 12 16.02 20.18 6.22
C VAL A 12 15.00 19.21 5.68
N PHE A 13 15.37 17.94 5.66
CA PHE A 13 14.48 16.80 5.54
C PHE A 13 13.43 16.92 6.65
N SER A 14 12.38 17.70 6.40
CA SER A 14 11.17 17.69 7.20
C SER A 14 10.44 16.39 6.87
N VAL A 15 10.94 15.30 7.46
CA VAL A 15 10.29 14.01 7.43
C VAL A 15 8.87 14.25 7.93
N SER A 16 7.87 13.96 7.10
CA SER A 16 6.44 14.15 7.40
C SER A 16 6.04 13.35 8.65
N ARG A 17 6.30 13.91 9.83
CA ARG A 17 6.22 13.26 11.15
C ARG A 17 4.77 13.03 11.64
N ARG A 18 3.78 13.29 10.78
CA ARG A 18 2.34 13.25 11.11
C ARG A 18 1.58 12.15 10.36
N PHE A 19 2.20 11.52 9.37
CA PHE A 19 1.87 10.16 8.98
C PHE A 19 2.59 9.28 10.01
N ASP A 20 1.95 8.55 10.92
CA ASP A 20 1.00 7.50 10.58
C ASP A 20 0.20 7.01 11.81
N MET A 21 0.13 7.79 12.90
CA MET A 21 -0.48 7.34 14.17
C MET A 21 -1.96 6.99 14.03
N ALA A 22 -2.72 7.79 13.28
CA ALA A 22 -4.15 7.53 13.04
C ALA A 22 -4.34 6.23 12.24
N THR A 23 -3.53 6.00 11.21
CA THR A 23 -3.58 4.79 10.39
C THR A 23 -3.26 3.54 11.20
N ILE A 24 -2.23 3.60 12.04
CA ILE A 24 -1.86 2.49 12.93
C ILE A 24 -3.00 2.19 13.92
N LEU A 25 -3.60 3.22 14.53
CA LEU A 25 -4.74 3.03 15.44
C LEU A 25 -5.95 2.40 14.74
N VAL A 26 -6.27 2.85 13.53
CA VAL A 26 -7.36 2.27 12.74
C VAL A 26 -7.04 0.82 12.33
N ALA A 27 -5.80 0.54 11.95
CA ALA A 27 -5.36 -0.82 11.65
C ALA A 27 -5.47 -1.72 12.89
N MET A 28 -4.98 -1.27 14.05
CA MET A 28 -5.09 -2.00 15.31
C MET A 28 -6.55 -2.25 15.70
N LEU A 29 -7.42 -1.26 15.51
CA LEU A 29 -8.87 -1.41 15.72
C LEU A 29 -9.46 -2.48 14.79
N GLY A 30 -9.10 -2.46 13.51
CA GLY A 30 -9.50 -3.48 12.54
C GLY A 30 -9.08 -4.89 12.97
N TYR A 31 -7.83 -5.05 13.42
CA TYR A 31 -7.34 -6.33 13.98
C TYR A 31 -8.08 -6.72 15.25
N ALA A 32 -8.34 -5.78 16.17
CA ALA A 32 -9.05 -6.05 17.40
C ALA A 32 -10.48 -6.54 17.11
N ILE A 33 -11.17 -5.93 16.15
CA ILE A 33 -12.50 -6.36 15.70
C ILE A 33 -12.40 -7.75 15.05
N LEU A 34 -11.45 -7.96 14.14
CA LEU A 34 -11.25 -9.27 13.49
C LEU A 34 -11.02 -10.38 14.51
N PHE A 35 -10.06 -10.21 15.43
CA PHE A 35 -9.77 -11.20 16.46
C PHE A 35 -10.92 -11.35 17.47
N GLY A 36 -11.62 -10.26 17.79
CA GLY A 36 -12.81 -10.28 18.63
C GLY A 36 -13.93 -11.14 18.01
N LEU A 37 -14.17 -10.99 16.70
CA LEU A 37 -15.15 -11.78 15.96
C LEU A 37 -14.73 -13.25 15.83
N LEU A 38 -13.47 -13.53 15.51
CA LEU A 38 -12.96 -14.90 15.42
C LEU A 38 -13.06 -15.64 16.76
N ARG A 39 -12.90 -14.93 17.88
CA ARG A 39 -13.02 -15.50 19.24
C ARG A 39 -14.45 -15.90 19.61
N GLN A 40 -15.48 -15.40 18.90
CA GLN A 40 -16.87 -15.81 19.12
C GLN A 40 -17.18 -17.21 18.55
N ILE A 41 -16.32 -17.74 17.67
CA ILE A 41 -16.53 -19.06 17.06
C ILE A 41 -16.10 -20.14 18.07
N PRO A 42 -17.03 -20.97 18.60
CA PRO A 42 -16.67 -22.01 19.55
C PRO A 42 -15.79 -23.07 18.88
N ASN A 43 -14.81 -23.59 19.62
CA ASN A 43 -13.88 -24.65 19.19
C ASN A 43 -12.95 -24.30 18.01
N ILE A 44 -12.78 -23.01 17.68
CA ILE A 44 -11.77 -22.63 16.69
C ILE A 44 -10.36 -22.90 17.23
N TRP A 45 -9.50 -23.47 16.40
CA TRP A 45 -8.14 -23.81 16.79
C TRP A 45 -7.29 -22.53 16.84
N PRO A 46 -6.42 -22.35 17.87
CA PRO A 46 -5.57 -21.16 17.97
C PRO A 46 -4.68 -20.92 16.74
N SER A 47 -4.23 -22.01 16.12
CA SER A 47 -3.46 -21.97 14.87
C SER A 47 -4.24 -21.29 13.75
N VAL A 48 -5.53 -21.61 13.57
CA VAL A 48 -6.38 -21.02 12.53
C VAL A 48 -6.54 -19.52 12.73
N ILE A 49 -6.73 -19.06 13.97
CA ILE A 49 -6.79 -17.62 14.30
C ILE A 49 -5.47 -16.93 13.92
N ALA A 50 -4.33 -17.52 14.30
CA ALA A 50 -3.01 -16.98 13.99
C ALA A 50 -2.74 -16.92 12.49
N THR A 51 -3.12 -17.97 11.75
CA THR A 51 -3.02 -18.05 10.29
C THR A 51 -3.88 -16.96 9.62
N LEU A 52 -5.13 -16.79 10.03
CA LEU A 52 -5.99 -15.72 9.52
C LEU A 52 -5.40 -14.33 9.80
N GLY A 53 -4.92 -14.09 11.03
CA GLY A 53 -4.26 -12.83 11.37
C GLY A 53 -3.02 -12.54 10.49
N ALA A 54 -2.16 -13.54 10.31
CA ALA A 54 -0.98 -13.44 9.46
C ALA A 54 -1.34 -13.21 7.98
N PHE A 55 -2.42 -13.83 7.49
CA PHE A 55 -2.93 -13.61 6.13
C PHE A 55 -3.29 -12.14 5.88
N PHE A 56 -4.10 -11.55 6.76
CA PHE A 56 -4.46 -10.12 6.67
C PHE A 56 -3.22 -9.21 6.76
N ALA A 57 -2.23 -9.58 7.57
CA ALA A 57 -0.98 -8.82 7.69
C ALA A 57 -0.19 -8.84 6.38
N VAL A 58 -0.03 -10.01 5.76
CA VAL A 58 0.67 -10.14 4.48
C VAL A 58 -0.05 -9.38 3.36
N VAL A 59 -1.39 -9.43 3.31
CA VAL A 59 -2.17 -8.66 2.33
C VAL A 59 -2.02 -7.15 2.56
N ALA A 60 -2.09 -6.69 3.81
CA ALA A 60 -1.92 -5.27 4.15
C ALA A 60 -0.53 -4.76 3.80
N ILE A 61 0.52 -5.52 4.10
CA ILE A 61 1.90 -5.22 3.70
C ILE A 61 2.01 -5.19 2.17
N GLY A 62 1.46 -6.19 1.48
CA GLY A 62 1.46 -6.25 0.03
C GLY A 62 0.81 -5.02 -0.61
N GLN A 63 -0.33 -4.57 -0.09
CA GLN A 63 -0.98 -3.34 -0.54
C GLN A 63 -0.16 -2.09 -0.23
N ALA A 64 0.40 -1.99 0.98
CA ALA A 64 1.23 -0.85 1.38
C ALA A 64 2.46 -0.69 0.47
N VAL A 65 3.12 -1.80 0.11
CA VAL A 65 4.24 -1.82 -0.84
C VAL A 65 3.78 -1.45 -2.25
N ALA A 66 2.61 -1.95 -2.67
CA ALA A 66 2.10 -1.77 -4.02
C ALA A 66 1.44 -0.42 -4.29
N ILE A 67 1.19 0.42 -3.29
CA ILE A 67 0.83 1.83 -3.49
C ILE A 67 1.86 2.51 -4.41
N ARG A 68 3.12 2.05 -4.37
CA ARG A 68 4.18 2.53 -5.27
C ARG A 68 3.97 2.13 -6.75
N TRP A 69 3.20 1.08 -7.04
CA TRP A 69 3.10 0.43 -8.36
C TRP A 69 1.73 0.63 -9.05
N ASN A 70 0.95 1.62 -8.60
CA ASN A 70 -0.29 2.10 -9.23
C ASN A 70 -1.46 1.09 -9.27
N ASN A 71 -1.31 -0.15 -8.74
CA ASN A 71 -2.33 -1.20 -8.82
C ASN A 71 -2.48 -1.98 -7.49
N PRO A 72 -3.10 -1.38 -6.45
CA PRO A 72 -3.25 -2.02 -5.13
C PRO A 72 -4.12 -3.29 -5.14
N ARG A 73 -5.03 -3.42 -6.12
CA ARG A 73 -5.90 -4.60 -6.27
C ARG A 73 -5.13 -5.84 -6.74
N ALA A 74 -4.22 -5.67 -7.70
CA ALA A 74 -3.39 -6.76 -8.18
C ALA A 74 -2.47 -7.27 -7.06
N ALA A 75 -1.97 -6.35 -6.22
CA ALA A 75 -1.10 -6.69 -5.12
C ALA A 75 -1.75 -7.56 -4.04
N SER A 76 -3.01 -7.31 -3.69
CA SER A 76 -3.70 -8.15 -2.71
C SER A 76 -3.98 -9.56 -3.24
N VAL A 77 -4.27 -9.70 -4.53
CA VAL A 77 -4.41 -11.00 -5.19
C VAL A 77 -3.08 -11.75 -5.15
N ILE A 78 -1.99 -11.11 -5.55
CA ILE A 78 -0.64 -11.73 -5.55
C ILE A 78 -0.23 -12.11 -4.12
N ALA A 79 -0.39 -11.21 -3.16
CA ALA A 79 -0.07 -11.45 -1.76
C ALA A 79 -0.87 -12.64 -1.20
N GLY A 80 -2.16 -12.74 -1.54
CA GLY A 80 -2.99 -13.86 -1.10
C GLY A 80 -2.56 -15.20 -1.71
N THR A 81 -2.25 -15.21 -3.02
CA THR A 81 -1.73 -16.41 -3.69
C THR A 81 -0.40 -16.86 -3.09
N LEU A 82 0.53 -15.94 -2.84
CA LEU A 82 1.83 -16.24 -2.23
C LEU A 82 1.69 -16.75 -0.79
N TYR A 83 0.75 -16.18 -0.03
CA TYR A 83 0.49 -16.63 1.32
C TYR A 83 -0.03 -18.08 1.37
N TRP A 84 -1.01 -18.40 0.52
CA TRP A 84 -1.52 -19.77 0.39
C TRP A 84 -0.46 -20.75 -0.11
N LEU A 85 0.40 -20.32 -1.04
CA LEU A 85 1.55 -21.11 -1.48
C LEU A 85 2.45 -21.47 -0.29
N ALA A 86 2.82 -20.47 0.52
CA ALA A 86 3.67 -20.66 1.68
C ALA A 86 3.03 -21.60 2.71
N LEU A 87 1.74 -21.46 2.99
CA LEU A 87 1.02 -22.38 3.88
C LEU A 87 1.00 -23.81 3.36
N CYS A 88 0.78 -24.00 2.07
CA CYS A 88 0.79 -25.33 1.48
C CYS A 88 2.17 -25.99 1.60
N ILE A 89 3.25 -25.23 1.36
CA ILE A 89 4.63 -25.72 1.53
C ILE A 89 4.90 -26.10 3.00
N ILE A 90 4.50 -25.24 3.95
CA ILE A 90 4.67 -25.53 5.38
C ILE A 90 3.85 -26.76 5.78
N ALA A 91 2.60 -26.86 5.34
CA ALA A 91 1.75 -28.01 5.60
C ALA A 91 2.37 -29.30 5.04
N PHE A 92 2.93 -29.26 3.84
CA PHE A 92 3.62 -30.40 3.24
C PHE A 92 4.92 -30.76 3.98
N ALA A 93 5.64 -29.77 4.51
CA ALA A 93 6.87 -29.99 5.26
C ALA A 93 6.63 -30.56 6.67
N VAL A 94 5.53 -30.18 7.32
CA VAL A 94 5.21 -30.59 8.70
C VAL A 94 4.46 -31.92 8.74
N ASN A 95 3.64 -32.21 7.72
CA ASN A 95 2.94 -33.48 7.66
C ASN A 95 3.77 -34.50 6.90
N GLU A 96 4.10 -35.61 7.56
CA GLU A 96 4.48 -36.85 6.88
C GLU A 96 3.23 -37.44 6.22
N PHE A 97 2.71 -36.77 5.17
CA PHE A 97 1.55 -37.25 4.45
C PHE A 97 1.88 -38.61 3.84
N GLY A 98 1.34 -39.68 4.43
CA GLY A 98 1.39 -41.05 3.88
C GLY A 98 0.46 -41.26 2.69
N TYR A 99 -0.08 -40.20 2.10
CA TYR A 99 -0.93 -40.26 0.90
C TYR A 99 -0.08 -40.33 -0.38
N SER A 100 -0.73 -40.63 -1.50
CA SER A 100 -0.07 -40.59 -2.80
C SER A 100 0.25 -39.14 -3.18
N ILE A 101 1.52 -38.85 -3.51
CA ILE A 101 2.03 -37.54 -3.97
C ILE A 101 1.10 -36.85 -4.98
N ARG A 102 0.44 -37.62 -5.86
CA ARG A 102 -0.48 -37.08 -6.87
C ARG A 102 -1.70 -36.38 -6.27
N PHE A 103 -2.26 -36.93 -5.19
CA PHE A 103 -3.42 -36.37 -4.52
C PHE A 103 -3.06 -35.06 -3.80
N ASP A 104 -1.91 -35.04 -3.11
CA ASP A 104 -1.44 -33.86 -2.38
C ASP A 104 -1.13 -32.70 -3.32
N VAL A 105 -0.47 -32.97 -4.47
CA VAL A 105 -0.20 -31.96 -5.49
C VAL A 105 -1.51 -31.43 -6.12
N MET A 106 -2.49 -32.30 -6.37
CA MET A 106 -3.78 -31.86 -6.92
C MET A 106 -4.55 -30.98 -5.94
N MET A 107 -4.58 -31.36 -4.66
CA MET A 107 -5.14 -30.54 -3.59
C MET A 107 -4.42 -29.20 -3.47
N LEU A 108 -3.10 -29.18 -3.54
CA LEU A 108 -2.28 -27.96 -3.50
C LEU A 108 -2.61 -27.02 -4.67
N LEU A 109 -2.66 -27.54 -5.91
CA LEU A 109 -3.01 -26.75 -7.09
C LEU A 109 -4.43 -26.19 -7.03
N CYS A 110 -5.39 -27.00 -6.57
CA CYS A 110 -6.78 -26.57 -6.39
C CYS A 110 -6.89 -25.47 -5.31
N SER A 111 -6.14 -25.63 -4.22
CA SER A 111 -6.08 -24.67 -3.12
C SER A 111 -5.52 -23.32 -3.58
N LEU A 112 -4.41 -23.37 -4.32
CA LEU A 112 -3.71 -22.20 -4.86
C LEU A 112 -4.53 -21.42 -5.88
N THR A 113 -5.21 -22.13 -6.79
CA THR A 113 -5.93 -21.49 -7.90
C THR A 113 -7.27 -20.90 -7.47
N LEU A 114 -7.98 -21.55 -6.55
CA LEU A 114 -9.30 -21.11 -6.12
C LEU A 114 -9.22 -20.20 -4.90
N PHE A 115 -8.64 -20.70 -3.80
CA PHE A 115 -8.72 -19.98 -2.53
C PHE A 115 -7.76 -18.80 -2.47
N GLY A 116 -6.55 -18.93 -3.03
CA GLY A 116 -5.52 -17.88 -3.00
C GLY A 116 -5.98 -16.53 -3.56
N PRO A 117 -6.29 -16.45 -4.86
CA PRO A 117 -6.73 -15.21 -5.50
C PRO A 117 -8.03 -14.66 -4.90
N ILE A 118 -9.03 -15.53 -4.66
CA ILE A 118 -10.35 -15.13 -4.18
C ILE A 118 -10.25 -14.55 -2.77
N SER A 119 -9.56 -15.24 -1.85
CA SER A 119 -9.41 -14.74 -0.48
C SER A 119 -8.53 -13.49 -0.45
N GLY A 120 -7.47 -13.44 -1.27
CA GLY A 120 -6.58 -12.28 -1.39
C GLY A 120 -7.33 -11.04 -1.88
N TYR A 121 -8.21 -11.19 -2.86
CA TYR A 121 -9.07 -10.12 -3.33
C TYR A 121 -10.02 -9.63 -2.23
N LEU A 122 -10.75 -10.55 -1.57
CA LEU A 122 -11.69 -10.19 -0.50
C LEU A 122 -11.00 -9.47 0.66
N ALA A 123 -9.90 -10.03 1.18
CA ALA A 123 -9.12 -9.38 2.24
C ALA A 123 -8.57 -8.03 1.79
N GLY A 124 -8.09 -7.93 0.56
CA GLY A 124 -7.60 -6.67 -0.01
C GLY A 124 -8.68 -5.59 -0.10
N THR A 125 -9.92 -5.95 -0.46
CA THR A 125 -11.04 -5.01 -0.48
C THR A 125 -11.42 -4.53 0.92
N LEU A 126 -11.37 -5.41 1.93
CA LEU A 126 -11.62 -5.04 3.32
C LEU A 126 -10.54 -4.10 3.85
N VAL A 127 -9.26 -4.46 3.68
CA VAL A 127 -8.14 -3.62 4.10
C VAL A 127 -8.16 -2.26 3.39
N GLY A 128 -8.36 -2.25 2.07
CA GLY A 128 -8.52 -1.02 1.30
C GLY A 128 -9.69 -0.16 1.79
N GLY A 129 -10.82 -0.77 2.15
CA GLY A 129 -11.97 -0.07 2.74
C GLY A 129 -11.62 0.61 4.06
N VAL A 130 -10.86 -0.06 4.93
CA VAL A 130 -10.39 0.52 6.20
C VAL A 130 -9.48 1.74 5.96
N PHE A 131 -8.58 1.68 4.98
CA PHE A 131 -7.76 2.83 4.57
C PHE A 131 -8.60 3.99 4.00
N LEU A 132 -9.67 3.67 3.27
CA LEU A 132 -10.56 4.68 2.70
C LEU A 132 -11.36 5.39 3.79
N ILE A 133 -11.83 4.64 4.80
CA ILE A 133 -12.48 5.20 5.99
C ILE A 133 -11.50 6.06 6.80
N SER A 134 -10.26 5.61 6.99
CA SER A 134 -9.26 6.40 7.73
C SER A 134 -8.93 7.72 7.03
N HIS A 135 -8.83 7.69 5.69
CA HIS A 135 -8.66 8.90 4.89
C HIS A 135 -9.87 9.83 5.02
N TYR A 136 -11.08 9.28 4.91
CA TYR A 136 -12.31 10.04 5.05
C TYR A 136 -12.45 10.69 6.43
N LEU A 137 -12.19 9.96 7.52
CA LEU A 137 -12.23 10.49 8.88
C LEU A 137 -11.19 11.60 9.11
N ARG A 138 -10.02 11.47 8.47
CA ARG A 138 -8.97 12.48 8.53
C ARG A 138 -9.40 13.77 7.82
N GLU A 139 -10.09 13.64 6.69
CA GLU A 139 -10.60 14.77 5.90
C GLU A 139 -11.80 15.43 6.59
N SER A 140 -12.72 14.65 7.16
CA SER A 140 -13.93 15.15 7.83
C SER A 140 -13.65 15.90 9.13
N ASN A 141 -12.63 15.48 9.90
CA ASN A 141 -12.32 16.07 11.19
C ASN A 141 -11.62 17.44 11.11
N GLY A 142 -11.58 18.09 9.95
CA GLY A 142 -11.07 19.46 9.82
C GLY A 142 -9.60 19.62 10.18
N LEU A 143 -8.84 18.51 10.29
CA LEU A 143 -7.39 18.53 10.47
C LEU A 143 -6.64 18.88 9.16
N ARG A 144 -7.35 19.47 8.19
CA ARG A 144 -6.82 20.57 7.38
C ARG A 144 -6.41 21.72 8.31
N ARG A 145 -5.43 21.47 9.20
CA ARG A 145 -4.61 22.57 9.72
C ARG A 145 -4.16 23.30 8.47
N ARG A 146 -4.61 24.55 8.34
CA ARG A 146 -4.06 25.56 7.45
C ARG A 146 -2.65 25.13 7.07
N ALA A 147 -2.43 24.78 5.80
CA ALA A 147 -1.11 25.00 5.26
C ALA A 147 -0.78 26.43 5.71
N PRO A 148 0.30 26.66 6.48
CA PRO A 148 0.62 28.01 6.93
C PRO A 148 0.53 28.88 5.69
N ASP A 149 -0.37 29.87 5.73
CA ASP A 149 -0.51 30.82 4.64
C ASP A 149 0.90 31.28 4.33
N LYS A 150 1.27 31.21 3.06
CA LYS A 150 2.54 31.76 2.55
C LYS A 150 2.57 33.31 2.66
N ASP A 151 1.84 33.87 3.62
CA ASP A 151 1.62 35.30 3.82
C ASP A 151 2.48 35.86 4.98
N GLU A 152 3.18 35.01 5.74
CA GLU A 152 4.14 35.44 6.78
C GLU A 152 5.58 35.70 6.26
N ASP A 153 5.78 35.83 4.94
CA ASP A 153 7.07 36.27 4.35
C ASP A 153 7.00 37.68 3.73
N ALA A 154 5.98 38.49 4.03
CA ALA A 154 5.95 39.89 3.63
C ALA A 154 6.96 40.78 4.40
N ASP A 155 7.46 40.31 5.55
CA ASP A 155 8.43 41.03 6.39
C ASP A 155 9.80 40.32 6.51
N SER A 156 10.09 39.36 5.63
CA SER A 156 11.46 38.87 5.49
C SER A 156 12.31 39.99 4.87
N PRO A 157 13.32 40.56 5.56
CA PRO A 157 14.15 41.67 5.07
C PRO A 157 15.07 41.29 3.90
N LEU A 158 14.88 40.10 3.33
CA LEU A 158 15.53 39.57 2.13
C LEU A 158 14.66 39.76 0.87
N GLY A 159 13.76 40.75 0.89
CA GLY A 159 12.95 41.21 -0.24
C GLY A 159 13.77 41.84 -1.37
N HIS A 160 14.67 41.07 -1.98
CA HIS A 160 15.24 41.37 -3.30
C HIS A 160 15.88 40.14 -3.95
N HIS A 161 15.22 38.99 -3.92
CA HIS A 161 15.52 37.97 -4.92
C HIS A 161 14.81 38.35 -6.22
N PRO A 162 15.56 38.61 -7.31
CA PRO A 162 14.96 38.89 -8.61
C PRO A 162 14.05 37.72 -8.96
N LYS A 163 12.79 38.02 -9.29
CA LYS A 163 11.88 37.06 -9.89
C LYS A 163 12.58 36.53 -11.12
N PHE A 164 13.07 35.30 -11.05
CA PHE A 164 13.50 34.57 -12.23
C PHE A 164 12.22 34.38 -13.04
N HIS A 165 12.04 35.26 -14.03
CA HIS A 165 11.25 34.93 -15.20
C HIS A 165 11.93 33.72 -15.81
N ALA A 166 11.42 32.53 -15.47
CA ALA A 166 11.60 31.40 -16.36
C ALA A 166 11.15 31.90 -17.73
N PRO A 167 12.00 31.84 -18.78
CA PRO A 167 11.54 32.11 -20.12
C PRO A 167 10.29 31.28 -20.32
N ALA A 168 9.25 31.89 -20.90
CA ALA A 168 8.11 31.15 -21.37
C ALA A 168 8.66 30.16 -22.38
N ASP A 169 8.90 28.94 -21.92
CA ASP A 169 9.37 27.88 -22.78
C ASP A 169 8.19 27.58 -23.70
N ASP A 170 8.28 28.14 -24.90
CA ASP A 170 7.59 27.73 -26.11
C ASP A 170 7.99 26.27 -26.42
N TYR A 171 7.66 25.34 -25.53
CA TYR A 171 7.66 23.93 -25.83
C TYR A 171 6.50 23.69 -26.80
N GLU A 172 6.78 23.93 -28.09
CA GLU A 172 6.09 23.26 -29.18
C GLU A 172 6.12 21.77 -28.86
N TRP A 173 4.99 21.26 -28.38
CA TRP A 173 4.80 19.83 -28.23
C TRP A 173 5.04 19.21 -29.60
N PRO A 174 6.01 18.29 -29.75
CA PRO A 174 6.23 17.63 -31.02
C PRO A 174 4.90 16.97 -31.41
N HIS A 175 4.36 17.41 -32.54
CA HIS A 175 3.12 16.90 -33.11
C HIS A 175 3.14 15.37 -33.03
N MET A 176 2.21 14.82 -32.25
CA MET A 176 2.05 13.38 -32.16
C MET A 176 1.79 12.87 -33.57
N ILE A 177 2.75 12.09 -34.08
CA ILE A 177 2.63 11.36 -35.34
C ILE A 177 1.44 10.42 -35.16
N GLU A 178 0.34 10.68 -35.86
CA GLU A 178 -0.81 9.79 -35.94
C GLU A 178 -0.32 8.44 -36.47
N VAL A 179 -0.36 7.42 -35.61
CA VAL A 179 -0.07 6.04 -36.01
C VAL A 179 -1.32 5.50 -36.70
N PRO A 180 -1.26 5.14 -37.99
CA PRO A 180 -2.41 4.60 -38.68
C PRO A 180 -2.87 3.27 -38.06
N PRO A 181 -4.19 2.98 -38.07
CA PRO A 181 -4.73 1.77 -37.47
C PRO A 181 -4.15 0.53 -38.16
N LEU A 182 -3.64 -0.41 -37.35
CA LEU A 182 -3.18 -1.71 -37.81
C LEU A 182 -4.37 -2.47 -38.41
N ASP A 183 -4.31 -2.69 -39.73
CA ASP A 183 -5.27 -3.52 -40.43
C ASP A 183 -5.15 -4.98 -39.96
N LYS A 184 -6.28 -5.57 -39.56
CA LYS A 184 -6.35 -6.94 -39.07
C LYS A 184 -6.73 -7.84 -40.24
N SER A 185 -5.72 -8.45 -40.87
CA SER A 185 -5.89 -9.54 -41.83
C SER A 185 -6.18 -10.87 -41.14
#